data_AF-A0A5U5NME0-F1
#
_entry.id   AF-A0A5U5NME0-F1
#
_cell.length_a   1.000
_cell.length_b   1.000
_cell.length_c   1.000
_cell.angle_alpha   90.00
_cell.angle_beta   90.00
_cell.angle_gamma   90.00
#
_symmetry.space_group_name_H-M   'P 1'
#
loop_
_entity.id
_entity.type
_entity.pdbx_description
1 polymer ?
#
loop_
_entity_poly.entity_id
_entity_poly.type
_entity_poly.pdbx_seq_one_letter_code
_entity_poly.pdbx_strand_id
1 'polypeptide(L)'
;MISGERRANNANRAITNGLIALHIPVPLTTVQWADEYYYLPKESSYTPGKWETLPFQVAIMNAMGYELIRVVNLIKSARVGYTKMLLGVEGYFIEHKSRNSLLFQPTDSSAEDFMKSHVEPTIRDVPVLLELAPWFGRKHRDNTLTLKRFSSGVGFWCLG
;
A
#
# COMPACT_ATOMS: atom_id res chain seq x y z
N MET A 1 -18.70 -12.43 -28.48
CA MET A 1 -17.68 -13.50 -28.38
C MET A 1 -16.41 -12.86 -27.82
N ILE A 2 -15.86 -13.34 -26.71
CA ILE A 2 -14.64 -12.76 -26.12
C ILE A 2 -13.46 -13.11 -27.05
N SER A 3 -12.69 -12.11 -27.50
CA SER A 3 -11.56 -12.32 -28.43
C SER A 3 -10.51 -13.27 -27.85
N GLY A 4 -9.79 -13.98 -28.71
CA GLY A 4 -8.73 -14.93 -28.31
C GLY A 4 -7.66 -14.28 -27.43
N GLU A 5 -7.26 -13.05 -27.75
CA GLU A 5 -6.32 -12.26 -26.95
C GLU A 5 -6.82 -12.03 -25.52
N ARG A 6 -8.11 -11.72 -25.36
CA ARG A 6 -8.68 -11.49 -24.03
C ARG A 6 -8.73 -12.78 -23.20
N ARG A 7 -8.87 -13.94 -23.84
CA ARG A 7 -8.74 -15.24 -23.17
C ARG A 7 -7.31 -15.53 -22.74
N ALA A 8 -6.32 -15.29 -23.61
CA ALA A 8 -4.91 -15.46 -23.29
C ALA A 8 -4.47 -14.55 -22.13
N ASN A 9 -4.86 -13.26 -22.15
CA ASN A 9 -4.54 -12.33 -21.06
C ASN A 9 -5.18 -12.73 -19.73
N ASN A 10 -6.42 -13.23 -19.75
CA ASN A 10 -7.07 -13.73 -18.55
C ASN A 10 -6.35 -14.98 -17.99
N ALA A 11 -5.92 -15.90 -18.86
CA ALA A 11 -5.19 -17.10 -18.46
C ALA A 11 -3.83 -16.74 -17.84
N ASN A 12 -3.06 -15.87 -18.50
CA ASN A 12 -1.78 -15.40 -17.98
C ASN A 12 -1.93 -14.77 -16.59
N ARG A 13 -2.92 -13.88 -16.41
CA ARG A 13 -3.18 -13.26 -15.10
C ARG A 13 -3.55 -14.29 -14.03
N ALA A 14 -4.35 -15.30 -14.37
CA ALA A 14 -4.73 -16.34 -13.42
C ALA A 14 -3.52 -17.19 -13.00
N ILE A 15 -2.65 -17.54 -13.95
CA ILE A 15 -1.41 -18.27 -13.70
C ILE A 15 -0.49 -17.44 -12.81
N THR A 16 -0.21 -16.19 -13.18
CA THR A 16 0.65 -15.29 -12.40
C THR A 16 0.13 -15.15 -10.98
N ASN A 17 -1.17 -14.88 -10.79
CA ASN A 17 -1.77 -14.76 -9.46
C ASN A 17 -1.65 -16.06 -8.64
N GLY A 18 -1.82 -17.22 -9.26
CA GLY A 18 -1.67 -18.52 -8.60
C GLY A 18 -0.23 -18.80 -8.16
N LEU A 19 0.76 -18.24 -8.86
CA LEU A 19 2.18 -18.42 -8.57
C LEU A 19 2.74 -17.39 -7.58
N ILE A 20 2.00 -16.32 -7.23
CA ILE A 20 2.46 -15.30 -6.26
C ILE A 20 2.92 -15.94 -4.95
N ALA A 21 2.22 -16.97 -4.47
CA ALA A 21 2.58 -17.67 -3.22
C ALA A 21 3.92 -18.42 -3.27
N LEU A 22 4.46 -18.69 -4.46
CA LEU A 22 5.75 -19.35 -4.67
C LEU A 22 6.90 -18.35 -4.87
N HIS A 23 6.59 -17.05 -4.99
CA HIS A 23 7.59 -16.02 -5.13
C HIS A 23 8.15 -15.63 -3.76
N ILE A 24 9.47 -15.76 -3.61
CA ILE A 24 10.19 -15.26 -2.44
C ILE A 24 10.94 -14.00 -2.88
N PRO A 25 10.50 -12.80 -2.48
CA PRO A 25 11.17 -11.57 -2.86
C PRO A 25 12.52 -11.44 -2.14
N VAL A 26 13.48 -10.74 -2.77
CA VAL A 26 14.74 -10.37 -2.12
C VAL A 26 14.42 -9.51 -0.90
N PRO A 27 14.90 -9.84 0.31
CA PRO A 27 14.49 -9.14 1.52
C PRO A 27 14.93 -7.68 1.47
N LEU A 28 13.95 -6.77 1.48
CA LEU A 28 14.16 -5.34 1.61
C LEU A 28 13.72 -4.88 3.00
N THR A 29 14.42 -3.89 3.55
CA THR A 29 13.91 -3.10 4.67
C THR A 29 12.77 -2.19 4.20
N THR A 30 11.95 -1.69 5.14
CA THR A 30 10.86 -0.77 4.83
C THR A 30 11.35 0.46 4.06
N VAL A 31 12.48 1.03 4.50
CA VAL A 31 13.07 2.23 3.88
C VAL A 31 13.56 1.93 2.47
N GLN A 32 14.29 0.82 2.27
CA GLN A 32 14.74 0.43 0.93
C GLN A 32 13.57 0.22 -0.04
N TRP A 33 12.50 -0.40 0.42
CA TRP A 33 11.29 -0.55 -0.39
C TRP A 33 10.65 0.80 -0.71
N ALA A 34 10.55 1.70 0.28
CA ALA A 34 9.95 3.01 0.09
C ALA A 34 10.78 3.88 -0.88
N ASP A 35 12.09 3.93 -0.72
CA ASP A 35 12.99 4.69 -1.60
C ASP A 35 13.05 4.11 -3.03
N GLU A 36 12.73 2.83 -3.21
CA GLU A 36 12.68 2.22 -4.54
C GLU A 36 11.33 2.42 -5.24
N TYR A 37 10.22 2.14 -4.54
CA TYR A 37 8.90 2.00 -5.16
C TYR A 37 7.88 3.07 -4.77
N TYR A 38 8.05 3.73 -3.63
CA TYR A 38 7.01 4.62 -3.09
C TYR A 38 6.99 5.98 -3.81
N TYR A 39 5.77 6.49 -4.03
CA TYR A 39 5.52 7.75 -4.72
C TYR A 39 4.51 8.57 -3.93
N LEU A 40 4.71 9.88 -3.89
CA LEU A 40 3.87 10.85 -3.21
C LEU A 40 2.76 11.35 -4.14
N PRO A 41 1.48 11.03 -3.89
CA PRO A 41 0.38 11.48 -4.73
C PRO A 41 0.17 12.98 -4.65
N LYS A 42 -0.21 13.60 -5.77
CA LYS A 42 -0.42 15.07 -5.88
C LYS A 42 -1.59 15.56 -5.04
N GLU A 43 -2.62 14.75 -4.88
CA GLU A 43 -3.85 15.11 -4.17
C GLU A 43 -3.63 15.29 -2.66
N SER A 44 -2.61 14.63 -2.11
CA SER A 44 -2.38 14.60 -0.67
C SER A 44 -0.93 14.86 -0.25
N SER A 45 -0.13 15.45 -1.14
CA SER A 45 1.26 15.82 -0.88
C SER A 45 1.53 17.21 -1.44
N TYR A 46 2.20 18.06 -0.65
CA TYR A 46 2.63 19.39 -1.11
C TYR A 46 3.61 19.30 -2.28
N THR A 47 4.53 18.35 -2.19
CA THR A 47 5.50 18.03 -3.25
C THR A 47 5.21 16.62 -3.75
N PRO A 48 4.50 16.46 -4.88
CA PRO A 48 4.38 15.16 -5.52
C PRO A 48 5.72 14.73 -6.10
N GLY A 49 5.99 13.43 -6.12
CA GLY A 49 7.28 12.94 -6.59
C GLY A 49 7.63 11.58 -6.03
N LYS A 50 8.79 11.07 -6.47
CA LYS A 50 9.40 9.90 -5.86
C LYS A 50 9.68 10.19 -4.38
N TRP A 51 9.37 9.23 -3.52
CA TRP A 51 9.70 9.33 -2.10
C TRP A 51 11.21 9.33 -1.90
N GLU A 52 11.67 10.16 -0.98
CA GLU A 52 13.04 10.15 -0.46
C GLU A 52 12.96 10.16 1.06
N THR A 53 13.48 9.11 1.69
CA THR A 53 13.47 8.98 3.14
C THR A 53 14.42 9.99 3.78
N LEU A 54 13.88 10.90 4.59
CA LEU A 54 14.71 11.84 5.35
C LEU A 54 15.47 11.10 6.47
N PRO A 55 16.66 11.57 6.88
CA PRO A 55 17.51 10.85 7.84
C PRO A 55 16.81 10.43 9.14
N PHE A 56 15.93 11.27 9.69
CA PHE A 56 15.21 10.95 10.92
C PHE A 56 14.09 9.91 10.73
N GLN A 57 13.58 9.78 9.51
CA GLN A 57 12.49 8.85 9.16
C GLN A 57 13.00 7.41 9.06
N VAL A 58 14.29 7.23 8.74
CA VAL A 58 14.91 5.91 8.51
C VAL A 58 14.66 4.95 9.67
N ALA A 59 15.03 5.36 10.89
CA ALA A 59 14.87 4.52 12.07
C ALA A 59 13.39 4.25 12.39
N ILE A 60 12.53 5.25 12.19
CA ILE A 60 11.09 5.15 12.49
C ILE A 60 10.40 4.15 11.56
N MET A 61 10.59 4.28 10.25
CA MET A 61 9.95 3.40 9.26
C MET A 61 10.47 1.97 9.34
N ASN A 62 11.78 1.80 9.54
CA ASN A 62 12.33 0.46 9.75
C ASN A 62 11.82 -0.15 11.05
N ALA A 63 11.69 0.62 12.13
CA ALA A 63 11.11 0.10 13.37
C ALA A 63 9.65 -0.35 13.20
N MET A 64 8.84 0.39 12.42
CA MET A 64 7.45 0.01 12.14
C MET A 64 7.35 -1.30 11.33
N GLY A 65 8.25 -1.52 10.37
CA GLY A 65 8.22 -2.71 9.52
C GLY A 65 9.05 -3.90 10.01
N TYR A 66 9.78 -3.75 11.11
CA TYR A 66 10.67 -4.80 11.62
C TYR A 66 9.90 -5.83 12.46
N GLU A 67 10.10 -7.11 12.16
CA GLU A 67 9.31 -8.20 12.73
C GLU A 67 9.54 -8.45 14.22
N LEU A 68 10.71 -8.07 14.74
CA LEU A 68 11.02 -8.24 16.16
C LEU A 68 10.49 -7.09 17.03
N ILE A 69 10.00 -6.01 16.43
CA ILE A 69 9.40 -4.89 17.15
C ILE A 69 7.88 -5.02 17.11
N ARG A 70 7.29 -5.34 18.26
CA ARG A 70 5.84 -5.50 18.38
C ARG A 70 5.08 -4.17 18.44
N VAL A 71 5.65 -3.16 19.08
CA VAL A 71 4.99 -1.88 19.34
C VAL A 71 5.97 -0.74 19.12
N VAL A 72 5.58 0.22 18.29
CA VAL A 72 6.29 1.49 18.10
C VAL A 72 5.40 2.61 18.60
N ASN A 73 5.84 3.32 19.64
CA ASN A 73 5.19 4.54 20.11
C ASN A 73 5.98 5.74 19.61
N LEU A 74 5.32 6.66 18.89
CA LEU A 74 5.97 7.86 18.36
C LEU A 74 5.23 9.12 18.83
N ILE A 75 5.95 9.96 19.56
CA ILE A 75 5.56 11.35 19.79
C ILE A 75 6.20 12.19 18.70
N LYS A 76 5.40 12.95 17.96
CA LYS A 76 5.87 13.72 16.81
C LYS A 76 5.25 15.11 16.75
N SER A 77 5.96 16.03 16.12
CA SER A 77 5.46 17.37 15.78
C SER A 77 4.53 17.33 14.56
N ALA A 78 3.80 18.42 14.30
CA ALA A 78 3.03 18.56 13.07
C ALA A 78 3.94 18.67 11.83
N ARG A 79 3.43 18.27 10.66
CA ARG A 79 4.07 18.47 9.34
C ARG A 79 5.43 17.78 9.13
N VAL A 80 5.69 16.66 9.79
CA VAL A 80 6.92 15.85 9.64
C VAL A 80 6.81 14.69 8.63
N GLY A 81 5.78 14.69 7.78
CA GLY A 81 5.55 13.61 6.81
C GLY A 81 5.04 12.29 7.41
N TYR A 82 4.54 12.30 8.66
CA TYR A 82 4.13 11.07 9.37
C TYR A 82 3.11 10.22 8.62
N THR A 83 2.08 10.83 8.05
CA THR A 83 1.07 10.12 7.26
C THR A 83 1.68 9.36 6.08
N LYS A 84 2.70 9.93 5.43
CA LYS A 84 3.36 9.32 4.28
C LYS A 84 4.33 8.23 4.70
N MET A 85 4.99 8.37 5.85
CA MET A 85 5.73 7.26 6.47
C MET A 85 4.81 6.06 6.73
N LEU A 86 3.62 6.28 7.32
CA LEU A 86 2.64 5.21 7.55
C LEU A 86 2.22 4.54 6.24
N LEU A 87 1.83 5.30 5.22
CA LEU A 87 1.42 4.73 3.93
C LEU A 87 2.55 4.00 3.21
N GLY A 88 3.81 4.45 3.34
CA GLY A 88 4.97 3.73 2.85
C GLY A 88 5.15 2.38 3.54
N VAL A 89 4.98 2.34 4.87
CA VAL A 89 5.00 1.09 5.65
C VAL A 89 3.84 0.17 5.25
N GLU A 90 2.64 0.71 5.07
CA GLU A 90 1.48 -0.07 4.62
C GLU A 90 1.70 -0.64 3.20
N GLY A 91 2.27 0.15 2.29
CA GLY A 91 2.66 -0.33 0.96
C GLY A 91 3.66 -1.49 1.03
N TYR A 92 4.67 -1.36 1.89
CA TYR A 92 5.63 -2.43 2.17
C TYR A 92 4.95 -3.68 2.75
N PHE A 93 3.96 -3.53 3.62
CA PHE A 93 3.19 -4.66 4.14
C PHE A 93 2.32 -5.33 3.09
N ILE A 94 1.66 -4.57 2.23
CA ILE A 94 0.79 -5.10 1.17
C ILE A 94 1.61 -5.88 0.13
N GLU A 95 2.67 -5.27 -0.40
CA GLU A 95 3.41 -5.81 -1.55
C GLU A 95 4.51 -6.76 -1.10
N HIS A 96 5.42 -6.27 -0.25
CA HIS A 96 6.65 -6.99 0.06
C HIS A 96 6.47 -8.10 1.09
N LYS A 97 5.72 -7.81 2.17
CA LYS A 97 5.50 -8.77 3.27
C LYS A 97 4.22 -9.59 3.11
N SER A 98 3.33 -9.22 2.18
CA SER A 98 2.02 -9.82 2.00
C SER A 98 1.23 -9.99 3.31
N ARG A 99 1.07 -8.89 4.08
CA ARG A 99 0.44 -8.88 5.40
C ARG A 99 -0.87 -8.09 5.41
N ASN A 100 -1.88 -8.67 6.05
CA ASN A 100 -3.11 -7.97 6.39
C ASN A 100 -2.81 -6.85 7.39
N SER A 101 -3.38 -5.66 7.17
CA SER A 101 -3.13 -4.51 8.02
C SER A 101 -4.37 -3.62 8.18
N LEU A 102 -4.44 -2.94 9.32
CA LEU A 102 -5.54 -2.07 9.71
C LEU A 102 -4.99 -0.71 10.10
N LEU A 103 -5.48 0.33 9.43
CA LEU A 103 -5.32 1.72 9.84
C LEU A 103 -6.59 2.18 10.54
N PHE A 104 -6.44 2.76 11.73
CA PHE A 104 -7.55 3.25 12.54
C PHE A 104 -7.50 4.78 12.64
N GLN A 105 -8.61 5.44 12.37
CA GLN A 105 -8.83 6.88 12.50
C GLN A 105 -9.75 7.16 13.70
N PRO A 106 -9.83 8.41 14.18
CA PRO A 106 -10.70 8.74 15.32
C PRO A 106 -12.21 8.68 15.06
N THR A 107 -12.62 8.78 13.79
CA THR A 107 -14.03 8.76 13.37
C THR A 107 -14.19 8.05 12.02
N ASP A 108 -15.36 7.44 11.78
CA ASP A 108 -15.75 6.87 10.48
C ASP A 108 -15.54 7.85 9.32
N SER A 109 -15.96 9.11 9.50
CA SER A 109 -15.77 10.16 8.49
C SER A 109 -14.30 10.41 8.17
N SER A 110 -13.44 10.44 9.19
CA SER A 110 -11.99 10.60 9.02
C SER A 110 -11.39 9.39 8.30
N ALA A 111 -11.89 8.18 8.58
CA ALA A 111 -11.47 6.95 7.90
C ALA A 111 -11.84 6.96 6.41
N GLU A 112 -13.09 7.34 6.09
CA GLU A 112 -13.53 7.46 4.70
C GLU A 112 -12.75 8.51 3.93
N ASP A 113 -12.55 9.68 4.53
CA ASP A 113 -11.78 10.76 3.92
C ASP A 113 -10.32 10.35 3.72
N PHE A 114 -9.73 9.63 4.67
CA PHE A 114 -8.39 9.08 4.53
C PHE A 114 -8.29 8.07 3.39
N MET A 115 -9.27 7.17 3.25
CA MET A 115 -9.29 6.22 2.14
C MET A 115 -9.31 6.94 0.78
N LYS A 116 -10.19 7.93 0.62
CA LYS A 116 -10.37 8.68 -0.64
C LYS A 116 -9.18 9.58 -0.97
N SER A 117 -8.65 10.30 0.03
CA SER A 117 -7.63 11.34 -0.20
C SER A 117 -6.19 10.82 -0.15
N HIS A 118 -5.93 9.76 0.60
CA HIS A 118 -4.58 9.26 0.84
C HIS A 118 -4.36 7.87 0.25
N VAL A 119 -5.23 6.91 0.54
CA VAL A 119 -5.01 5.50 0.19
C VAL A 119 -5.21 5.26 -1.30
N GLU A 120 -6.36 5.66 -1.86
CA GLU A 120 -6.65 5.43 -3.27
C GLU A 120 -5.64 6.10 -4.22
N PRO A 121 -5.21 7.36 -4.00
CA PRO A 121 -4.15 7.96 -4.80
C PRO A 121 -2.80 7.25 -4.63
N THR A 122 -2.51 6.73 -3.43
CA THR A 122 -1.27 5.95 -3.19
C THR A 122 -1.28 4.64 -3.99
N ILE A 123 -2.40 3.90 -3.99
CA ILE A 123 -2.54 2.68 -4.78
C ILE A 123 -2.40 2.98 -6.27
N ARG A 124 -2.92 4.12 -6.74
CA ARG A 124 -2.81 4.56 -8.14
C ARG A 124 -1.37 4.86 -8.54
N ASP A 125 -0.66 5.63 -7.71
CA ASP A 125 0.63 6.23 -8.08
C ASP A 125 1.84 5.35 -7.77
N VAL A 126 1.66 4.29 -6.97
CA VAL A 126 2.70 3.28 -6.68
C VAL A 126 2.46 2.07 -7.59
N PRO A 127 3.26 1.86 -8.66
CA PRO A 127 2.96 0.87 -9.70
C PRO A 127 2.81 -0.56 -9.18
N VAL A 128 3.67 -0.96 -8.24
CA VAL A 128 3.63 -2.31 -7.64
C VAL A 128 2.37 -2.55 -6.80
N LEU A 129 1.77 -1.51 -6.22
CA LEU A 129 0.47 -1.61 -5.54
C LEU A 129 -0.68 -1.64 -6.54
N LEU A 130 -0.59 -0.86 -7.62
CA LEU A 130 -1.60 -0.84 -8.67
C LEU A 130 -1.73 -2.21 -9.37
N GLU A 131 -0.60 -2.88 -9.63
CA GLU A 131 -0.57 -4.22 -10.21
C GLU A 131 -1.32 -5.24 -9.34
N LEU A 132 -1.21 -5.09 -8.01
CA LEU A 132 -1.93 -5.90 -7.03
C LEU A 132 -3.41 -5.51 -6.87
N ALA A 133 -3.84 -4.39 -7.44
CA ALA A 133 -5.21 -3.87 -7.34
C ALA A 133 -5.96 -3.98 -8.68
N PRO A 134 -6.29 -5.19 -9.17
CA PRO A 134 -6.92 -5.39 -10.48
C PRO A 134 -8.31 -4.76 -10.58
N TRP A 135 -8.91 -4.40 -9.45
CA TRP A 135 -10.21 -3.73 -9.30
C TRP A 135 -10.13 -2.21 -9.37
N PHE A 136 -8.94 -1.61 -9.47
CA PHE A 136 -8.81 -0.16 -9.52
C PHE A 136 -9.58 0.42 -10.71
N GLY A 137 -10.31 1.52 -10.49
CA GLY A 137 -11.15 2.15 -11.52
C GLY A 137 -12.47 1.44 -11.87
N ARG A 138 -12.84 0.36 -11.15
CA ARG A 138 -14.13 -0.32 -11.35
C ARG A 138 -14.82 -0.68 -10.04
N LYS A 139 -16.15 -0.78 -10.08
CA LYS A 139 -16.94 -1.30 -8.95
C LYS A 139 -16.62 -2.78 -8.75
N HIS A 140 -16.17 -3.14 -7.55
CA HIS A 140 -15.76 -4.51 -7.22
C HIS A 140 -15.96 -4.79 -5.73
N ARG A 141 -16.28 -6.04 -5.37
CA ARG A 141 -16.48 -6.43 -3.95
C ARG A 141 -15.23 -6.27 -3.08
N ASP A 142 -14.07 -6.42 -3.70
CA ASP A 142 -12.75 -6.30 -3.05
C ASP A 142 -12.25 -4.84 -3.01
N ASN A 143 -13.07 -3.89 -3.47
CA ASN A 143 -12.80 -2.46 -3.47
C ASN A 143 -13.95 -1.70 -2.81
N THR A 144 -13.89 -1.52 -1.49
CA THR A 144 -14.87 -0.74 -0.73
C THR A 144 -14.20 0.47 -0.06
N LEU A 145 -14.99 1.33 0.59
CA LEU A 145 -14.44 2.46 1.35
C LEU A 145 -13.69 2.02 2.62
N THR A 146 -14.01 0.84 3.15
CA THR A 146 -13.40 0.34 4.40
C THR A 146 -12.31 -0.70 4.16
N LEU A 147 -12.32 -1.38 3.01
CA LEU A 147 -11.41 -2.48 2.69
C LEU A 147 -10.93 -2.42 1.23
N LYS A 148 -9.62 -2.56 1.06
CA LYS A 148 -8.97 -2.87 -0.22
C LYS A 148 -8.36 -4.27 -0.13
N ARG A 149 -8.87 -5.23 -0.91
CA ARG A 149 -8.31 -6.59 -0.98
C ARG A 149 -7.56 -6.83 -2.28
N PHE A 150 -6.28 -7.12 -2.18
CA PHE A 150 -5.34 -7.24 -3.28
C PHE A 150 -5.34 -8.65 -3.90
N SER A 151 -4.76 -8.79 -5.10
CA SER A 151 -4.65 -10.08 -5.80
C SER A 151 -3.82 -11.11 -5.04
N SER A 152 -2.91 -10.68 -4.17
CA SER A 152 -2.17 -11.52 -3.22
C SER A 152 -3.05 -12.13 -2.11
N GLY A 153 -4.32 -11.72 -2.00
CA GLY A 153 -5.26 -12.12 -0.95
C GLY A 153 -5.21 -11.22 0.30
N VAL A 154 -4.20 -10.35 0.38
CA VAL A 154 -4.01 -9.38 1.46
C VAL A 154 -5.13 -8.36 1.48
N GLY A 155 -5.62 -8.03 2.67
CA GLY A 155 -6.55 -6.94 2.93
C GLY A 155 -5.87 -5.78 3.66
N PHE A 156 -6.20 -4.57 3.23
CA PHE A 156 -5.91 -3.33 3.94
C PHE A 156 -7.23 -2.69 4.36
N TRP A 157 -7.42 -2.52 5.67
CA TRP A 157 -8.60 -1.89 6.24
C TRP A 157 -8.30 -0.46 6.70
N CYS A 158 -9.23 0.45 6.47
CA CYS A 158 -9.22 1.77 7.10
C CYS A 158 -10.57 1.97 7.82
N LEU A 159 -10.53 2.04 9.15
CA LEU A 159 -11.71 2.12 10.02
C LEU A 159 -11.59 3.32 10.98
N GLY A 160 -12.69 3.74 11.59
CA GLY A 160 -12.69 4.78 12.62
C GLY A 160 -13.95 4.80 13.46
#